data_AF-E3CQD5-F1
#
_entry.id   AF-E3CQD5-F1
#
_cell.length_a   1.000
_cell.length_b   1.000
_cell.length_c   1.000
_cell.angle_alpha   90.00
_cell.angle_beta   90.00
_cell.angle_gamma   90.00
#
_symmetry.space_group_name_H-M   'P 1'
#
loop_
_entity.id
_entity.type
_entity.pdbx_description
1 polymer ?
#
loop_
_entity_poly.entity_id
_entity_poly.type
_entity_poly.pdbx_seq_one_letter_code
_entity_poly.pdbx_strand_id
1 'polypeptide(L)' 'MNERFWENLESLVLEKGMTWADLARQMFKGQYVYPSEFNRLYQTFRHYKSHRLMPQVKWVEKIVSVLEIDYEDLFRR' A
#
# COMPACT_ATOMS: atom_id res chain seq x y z
N MET A 1 9.24 -8.18 -11.38
CA MET A 1 9.57 -7.76 -9.99
C MET A 1 8.41 -7.00 -9.38
N ASN A 2 7.93 -5.92 -10.01
CA ASN A 2 6.80 -5.14 -9.50
C ASN A 2 5.46 -5.91 -9.49
N GLU A 3 5.22 -6.80 -10.46
CA GLU A 3 4.01 -7.64 -10.46
C GLU A 3 3.92 -8.50 -9.20
N ARG A 4 4.97 -9.26 -8.90
CA ARG A 4 5.09 -10.08 -7.68
C ARG A 4 4.92 -9.25 -6.41
N PHE A 5 5.51 -8.05 -6.35
CA PHE A 5 5.31 -7.14 -5.22
C PHE A 5 3.82 -6.87 -4.97
N TRP A 6 3.08 -6.52 -6.02
CA TRP A 6 1.66 -6.20 -5.90
C TRP A 6 0.77 -7.41 -5.62
N GLU A 7 1.12 -8.58 -6.16
CA GLU A 7 0.44 -9.86 -5.86
C GLU A 7 0.66 -10.27 -4.40
N ASN A 8 1.90 -10.20 -3.92
CA ASN A 8 2.24 -10.51 -2.53
C ASN A 8 1.57 -9.53 -1.57
N LEU A 9 1.60 -8.24 -1.90
CA LEU A 9 0.88 -7.23 -1.12
C LEU A 9 -0.64 -7.46 -1.11
N GLU A 10 -1.22 -7.90 -2.22
CA GLU A 10 -2.66 -8.23 -2.28
C GLU A 10 -3.02 -9.39 -1.35
N SER A 11 -2.23 -10.46 -1.38
CA SER A 11 -2.40 -11.59 -0.46
C SER A 11 -2.28 -11.16 1.01
N LEU A 12 -1.28 -10.34 1.34
CA LEU A 12 -1.06 -9.85 2.71
C LEU A 12 -2.21 -8.96 3.20
N VAL A 13 -2.72 -8.08 2.33
CA VAL A 13 -3.87 -7.22 2.64
C VAL A 13 -5.13 -8.05 2.89
N LEU A 14 -5.36 -9.10 2.08
CA LEU A 14 -6.47 -10.03 2.27
C LEU A 14 -6.33 -10.86 3.56
N GLU A 15 -5.13 -11.37 3.86
CA GLU A 15 -4.85 -12.12 5.08
C GLU A 15 -5.11 -11.30 6.36
N LYS A 16 -4.81 -10.00 6.32
CA LYS A 16 -5.11 -9.07 7.41
C LYS A 16 -6.59 -8.64 7.47
N GLY A 17 -7.43 -9.12 6.56
CA GLY A 17 -8.85 -8.76 6.48
C GLY A 17 -9.08 -7.28 6.15
N MET A 18 -8.12 -6.64 5.48
CA MET A 18 -8.16 -5.21 5.18
C MET A 18 -8.59 -4.96 3.74
N THR A 19 -9.21 -3.80 3.48
CA THR A 19 -9.35 -3.31 2.10
C THR A 19 -8.16 -2.44 1.70
N TRP A 20 -7.98 -2.21 0.40
CA TRP A 20 -6.99 -1.26 -0.13
C TRP A 20 -7.19 0.16 0.40
N ALA A 21 -8.45 0.56 0.62
CA ALA A 21 -8.76 1.86 1.20
C ALA A 21 -8.31 1.93 2.66
N ASP A 22 -8.45 0.84 3.43
CA ASP A 22 -8.01 0.79 4.83
C ASP A 22 -6.48 0.86 4.93
N LEU A 23 -5.77 0.11 4.08
CA LEU A 23 -4.31 0.21 3.97
C LEU A 23 -3.90 1.66 3.66
N ALA A 24 -4.49 2.27 2.63
CA ALA A 24 -4.16 3.64 2.24
C ALA A 24 -4.47 4.67 3.34
N ARG A 25 -5.59 4.52 4.06
CA ARG A 25 -5.93 5.39 5.21
C ARG A 25 -4.87 5.33 6.29
N GLN A 26 -4.40 4.13 6.62
CA GLN A 26 -3.35 3.96 7.62
C GLN A 26 -2.00 4.49 7.12
N MET A 27 -1.62 4.20 5.87
CA MET A 27 -0.39 4.71 5.26
C MET A 27 -0.33 6.24 5.24
N PHE A 28 -1.45 6.89 4.92
CA PHE A 28 -1.54 8.35 4.76
C PHE A 28 -2.07 9.06 6.00
N LYS A 29 -2.21 8.36 7.13
CA LYS A 29 -2.65 8.97 8.39
C LYS A 29 -1.79 10.19 8.73
N GLY A 30 -2.44 11.31 9.01
CA GLY A 30 -1.79 12.59 9.29
C GLY A 30 -1.28 13.37 8.07
N GLN A 31 -1.47 12.86 6.84
CA GLN A 31 -1.10 13.56 5.59
C GLN A 31 -2.28 14.27 4.93
N TYR A 32 -3.48 14.15 5.49
CA TYR A 32 -4.68 14.79 5.01
C TYR A 32 -5.53 15.23 6.20
N VAL A 33 -6.24 16.34 6.02
CA VAL A 33 -7.27 16.84 6.94
C VAL A 33 -8.64 16.63 6.30
N TYR A 34 -8.75 16.85 4.99
CA TYR A 34 -10.01 16.77 4.27
C TYR A 34 -10.16 15.46 3.46
N PRO A 35 -11.40 14.97 3.27
CA PRO A 35 -11.65 13.77 2.46
C PRO A 35 -11.14 13.87 1.02
N SER A 36 -11.16 15.07 0.42
CA SER A 36 -10.68 15.31 -0.94
C SER A 36 -9.16 15.13 -1.09
N GLU A 37 -8.39 15.46 -0.06
CA GLU A 37 -6.94 15.24 -0.02
C GLU A 37 -6.62 13.76 0.06
N PHE A 38 -7.33 13.03 0.93
CA PHE A 38 -7.24 11.56 0.96
C PHE A 38 -7.59 10.95 -0.40
N ASN A 39 -8.66 11.42 -1.05
CA ASN A 39 -9.05 10.91 -2.37
C ASN A 39 -7.93 11.10 -3.40
N ARG A 40 -7.21 12.23 -3.40
CA ARG A 40 -6.05 12.43 -4.28
C ARG A 40 -4.94 11.42 -3.99
N LEU A 41 -4.57 11.25 -2.71
CA LEU A 41 -3.55 10.29 -2.30
C LEU A 41 -3.92 8.85 -2.66
N TYR A 42 -5.18 8.48 -2.42
CA TYR A 42 -5.70 7.16 -2.75
C TYR A 42 -5.71 6.90 -4.25
N GLN A 43 -6.07 7.90 -5.07
CA GLN A 43 -6.02 7.76 -6.53
C GLN A 43 -4.58 7.61 -7.03
N THR A 44 -3.61 8.33 -6.45
CA THR A 44 -2.19 8.10 -6.77
C THR A 44 -1.78 6.68 -6.40
N PHE A 45 -2.10 6.21 -5.19
CA PHE A 45 -1.81 4.83 -4.78
C PHE A 45 -2.44 3.79 -5.72
N ARG A 46 -3.71 3.99 -6.07
CA ARG A 46 -4.43 3.13 -7.03
C ARG A 46 -3.77 3.14 -8.40
N HIS A 47 -3.30 4.28 -8.87
CA HIS A 47 -2.59 4.38 -10.15
C HIS A 47 -1.33 3.51 -10.16
N TYR A 48 -0.53 3.55 -9.09
CA TYR A 48 0.65 2.68 -8.94
C TYR A 48 0.27 1.20 -8.97
N LYS A 49 -0.76 0.79 -8.23
CA LYS A 49 -1.26 -0.60 -8.24
C LYS A 49 -1.72 -1.03 -9.64
N SER A 50 -2.60 -0.26 -10.26
CA SER A 50 -3.21 -0.62 -11.55
C SER A 50 -2.19 -0.74 -12.67
N HIS A 51 -1.14 0.09 -12.66
CA HIS A 51 -0.08 0.05 -13.66
C HIS A 51 1.13 -0.80 -13.23
N ARG A 52 1.01 -1.52 -12.11
CA ARG A 52 2.08 -2.35 -11.51
C ARG A 52 3.41 -1.58 -11.41
N LEU A 53 3.35 -0.30 -11.06
CA LEU A 53 4.52 0.55 -10.83
C LEU A 53 5.11 0.26 -9.45
N MET A 54 6.43 0.28 -9.34
CA MET A 54 7.08 0.14 -8.04
C MET A 54 6.81 1.37 -7.18
N PRO A 55 6.27 1.24 -5.96
CA PRO A 55 6.13 2.36 -5.05
C PRO A 55 7.48 2.97 -4.67
N GLN A 56 7.46 4.25 -4.28
CA GLN A 56 8.62 4.89 -3.67
C GLN A 56 8.98 4.18 -2.35
N VAL A 57 10.27 4.15 -2.00
CA VAL A 57 10.78 3.46 -0.79
C VAL A 57 10.01 3.85 0.47
N LYS A 58 9.75 5.15 0.67
CA LYS A 58 8.94 5.66 1.80
C LYS A 58 7.53 5.07 1.91
N TRP A 59 6.92 4.66 0.79
CA TRP A 59 5.62 4.00 0.78
C TRP A 59 5.76 2.53 1.12
N VAL A 60 6.82 1.88 0.64
CA VAL A 60 7.12 0.48 1.01
C VAL A 60 7.37 0.37 2.51
N GLU A 61 8.19 1.26 3.09
CA GLU A 61 8.44 1.31 4.54
C GLU A 61 7.14 1.50 5.35
N LYS A 62 6.24 2.36 4.86
CA LYS A 62 4.91 2.55 5.47
C LYS A 62 4.04 1.31 5.36
N ILE A 63 4.05 0.61 4.22
CA ILE A 63 3.30 -0.63 4.03
C ILE A 63 3.77 -1.70 5.02
N VAL A 64 5.09 -1.88 5.11
CA VAL A 64 5.74 -2.81 6.06
C VAL A 64 5.31 -2.48 7.50
N SER A 65 5.39 -1.20 7.88
CA SER A 65 4.99 -0.75 9.22
C SER A 65 3.50 -0.91 9.50
N VAL A 66 2.61 -0.63 8.52
CA VAL A 66 1.15 -0.71 8.70
C VAL A 66 0.68 -2.16 8.75
N LEU A 67 1.28 -3.04 7.95
CA LEU A 67 0.92 -4.45 7.92
C LEU A 67 1.64 -5.25 9.01
N GLU A 68 2.62 -4.67 9.70
CA GLU A 68 3.45 -5.33 10.72
C GLU A 68 4.07 -6.62 10.16
N ILE A 69 4.73 -6.49 9.02
CA ILE A 69 5.41 -7.57 8.28
C ILE A 69 6.89 -7.24 8.12
N ASP A 70 7.67 -8.19 7.62
CA ASP A 70 9.04 -7.92 7.19
C ASP A 70 9.07 -7.43 5.74
N TYR A 71 10.11 -6.66 5.39
CA TYR A 71 10.29 -6.20 4.00
C TYR A 71 10.38 -7.37 3.02
N GLU A 72 10.96 -8.50 3.44
CA GLU A 72 11.15 -9.68 2.61
C GLU A 72 9.83 -10.34 2.18
N ASP A 73 8.78 -10.24 3.02
CA ASP A 73 7.46 -10.79 2.73
C ASP A 73 6.83 -10.18 1.47
N LEU A 74 7.23 -8.95 1.11
CA LEU A 74 6.76 -8.26 -0.09
C LEU A 74 7.39 -8.79 -1.38
N PHE A 75 8.51 -9.51 -1.32
CA PHE A 75 9.28 -9.91 -2.51
C PHE A 75 9.57 -11.40 -2.63
N ARG A 76 9.50 -12.17 -1.52
CA ARG A 76 9.91 -13.58 -1.49
C ARG A 76 8.78 -14.60 -1.55
N ARG A 77 7.53 -14.19 -1.33
CA ARG A 77 6.37 -15.05 -1.56
C ARG A 77 6.23 -15.41 -3.05
#